data_AF-A0A5C5W971-F1
#
_entry.id   AF-A0A5C5W971-F1
#
_cell.length_a   1.000
_cell.length_b   1.000
_cell.length_c   1.000
_cell.angle_alpha   90.00
_cell.angle_beta   90.00
_cell.angle_gamma   90.00
#
_symmetry.space_group_name_H-M   'P 1'
#
loop_
_entity.id
_entity.type
_entity.pdbx_description
1 polymer ?
#
loop_
_entity_poly.entity_id
_entity_poly.type
_entity_poly.pdbx_seq_one_letter_code
_entity_poly.pdbx_strand_id
1 'polypeptide(L)'
;MRRSIASQPVGWVVLSARCCFPWWACHRQVHPSYELSGEHHPTPLSTCVRVPIMRPALTIFLLFAGVACLWRGLSVTAPAHEPVQARATQVSFSVPEVREQRIETIRVGQRVWIGENPSAERDHRLGVDIADPSQWRKMTLRCPKRDGTIASVQMLRPSAWLTERDVQVGGRVDIEVPECGIEGLASVLAIEPCPQIAEGPGRVVTATFHHQSARTFDLSIEGASEPIGVTGNHPVWCEETRDFVRVDTLRPGDHVRTTGGLARVASLSPRGPPESVYNLEVQLEHVYRVGESGLLVHNACAKPQSVNLSRLRYPPSRPLADPDKLAKQGKFDVNEYTPAIVERLPNGELEIVDGVTRIENAKLNGVKDLPVIVYDR
;
A
#
# COMPACT_ATOMS: atom_id res chain seq x y z
N MET A 1 17.56 42.48 -13.14
CA MET A 1 16.70 41.43 -12.54
C MET A 1 16.71 40.20 -13.44
N ARG A 2 17.38 39.12 -13.03
CA ARG A 2 17.26 37.81 -13.70
C ARG A 2 15.90 37.24 -13.32
N ARG A 3 14.98 37.06 -14.27
CA ARG A 3 13.75 36.30 -14.05
C ARG A 3 14.15 34.83 -13.90
N SER A 4 13.97 34.30 -12.68
CA SER A 4 13.99 32.87 -12.44
C SER A 4 12.83 32.25 -13.22
N ILE A 5 13.13 31.48 -14.26
CA ILE A 5 12.17 30.58 -14.87
C ILE A 5 12.10 29.38 -13.92
N ALA A 6 11.09 29.35 -13.04
CA ALA A 6 10.77 28.15 -12.29
C ALA A 6 10.41 27.06 -13.31
N SER A 7 11.27 26.06 -13.46
CA SER A 7 10.99 24.86 -14.22
C SER A 7 9.71 24.23 -13.66
N GLN A 8 8.74 23.93 -14.52
CA GLN A 8 7.53 23.24 -14.09
C GLN A 8 7.89 21.88 -13.48
N PRO A 9 7.21 21.45 -12.41
CA PRO A 9 7.45 20.14 -11.83
C PRO A 9 7.11 19.03 -12.86
N VAL A 10 8.09 18.21 -13.21
CA VAL A 10 7.91 17.07 -14.13
C VAL A 10 7.40 15.89 -13.31
N GLY A 11 6.23 15.35 -13.68
CA GLY A 11 5.74 14.06 -13.18
C GLY A 11 6.19 12.94 -14.12
N TRP A 12 6.35 11.71 -13.63
CA TRP A 12 6.73 10.57 -14.48
C TRP A 12 5.59 9.55 -14.56
N VAL A 13 5.22 9.10 -15.76
CA VAL A 13 4.35 7.94 -15.99
C VAL A 13 5.21 6.78 -16.49
N VAL A 14 4.80 5.57 -16.14
CA VAL A 14 5.55 4.36 -16.47
C VAL A 14 5.23 3.91 -17.90
N LEU A 15 6.00 4.46 -18.84
CA LEU A 15 6.58 3.75 -19.99
C LEU A 15 6.66 2.24 -19.92
N SER A 16 5.83 1.53 -20.70
CA SER A 16 6.18 0.22 -21.25
C SER A 16 6.67 -0.80 -20.21
N ALA A 17 5.72 -1.49 -19.59
CA ALA A 17 6.02 -2.73 -18.89
C ALA A 17 5.75 -3.93 -19.79
N ARG A 18 6.77 -4.78 -19.91
CA ARG A 18 6.58 -6.21 -20.18
C ARG A 18 6.06 -6.91 -18.90
N CYS A 19 4.97 -6.42 -18.33
CA CYS A 19 4.31 -6.87 -17.09
C CYS A 19 4.56 -6.06 -15.84
N CYS A 20 3.44 -5.59 -15.27
CA CYS A 20 3.24 -5.00 -13.95
C CYS A 20 2.49 -5.99 -13.03
N PHE A 21 2.63 -5.84 -11.70
CA PHE A 21 2.07 -6.79 -10.73
C PHE A 21 1.73 -6.15 -9.30
N PRO A 22 1.02 -6.78 -8.32
CA PRO A 22 0.75 -6.26 -6.94
C PRO A 22 1.73 -6.62 -5.79
N TRP A 23 1.45 -6.12 -4.57
CA TRP A 23 2.23 -5.97 -3.32
C TRP A 23 1.39 -5.70 -2.05
N TRP A 24 1.62 -6.51 -1.00
CA TRP A 24 1.50 -6.17 0.43
C TRP A 24 2.60 -6.90 1.21
N ALA A 25 3.33 -6.23 2.11
CA ALA A 25 4.30 -6.90 2.99
C ALA A 25 3.83 -7.02 4.45
N CYS A 26 3.70 -8.27 4.91
CA CYS A 26 3.71 -8.63 6.32
C CYS A 26 5.13 -9.07 6.74
N HIS A 27 5.45 -8.83 8.02
CA HIS A 27 6.79 -8.79 8.59
C HIS A 27 6.95 -9.85 9.69
N ARG A 28 7.92 -10.78 9.63
CA ARG A 28 8.53 -11.34 10.87
C ARG A 28 9.91 -12.03 10.75
N GLN A 29 10.89 -11.43 11.41
CA GLN A 29 12.21 -11.97 11.77
C GLN A 29 12.22 -13.49 12.10
N VAL A 30 13.18 -14.21 11.51
CA VAL A 30 13.64 -15.52 12.00
C VAL A 30 15.06 -15.32 12.52
N HIS A 31 15.24 -15.46 13.83
CA HIS A 31 16.57 -15.54 14.43
C HIS A 31 17.15 -16.94 14.16
N PRO A 32 18.45 -17.06 13.81
CA PRO A 32 19.15 -18.31 13.93
C PRO A 32 19.24 -18.66 15.42
N SER A 33 18.66 -19.79 15.81
CA SER A 33 18.75 -20.34 17.17
C SER A 33 20.20 -20.68 17.52
N TYR A 34 20.78 -19.93 18.46
CA TYR A 34 21.94 -20.38 19.22
C TYR A 34 21.46 -21.18 20.42
N GLU A 35 21.96 -22.41 20.56
CA GLU A 35 21.81 -23.25 21.73
C GLU A 35 22.43 -22.58 22.95
N LEU A 36 21.65 -22.41 24.04
CA LEU A 36 22.20 -22.37 25.39
C LEU A 36 21.24 -23.06 26.37
N SER A 37 21.77 -24.12 26.96
CA SER A 37 21.37 -24.78 28.21
C SER A 37 21.26 -23.81 29.39
N GLY A 38 20.32 -24.05 30.31
CA GLY A 38 20.39 -23.50 31.66
C GLY A 38 19.05 -23.27 32.33
N GLU A 39 18.68 -24.18 33.22
CA GLU A 39 17.50 -24.17 34.08
C GLU A 39 17.47 -22.96 35.04
N HIS A 40 16.29 -22.39 35.32
CA HIS A 40 15.73 -22.30 36.68
C HIS A 40 14.35 -21.64 36.72
N HIS A 41 13.49 -22.20 37.58
CA HIS A 41 12.08 -21.91 37.81
C HIS A 41 11.88 -21.02 39.07
N PRO A 42 10.65 -20.60 39.44
CA PRO A 42 10.29 -19.19 39.68
C PRO A 42 9.98 -18.85 41.16
N THR A 43 9.64 -17.58 41.47
CA THR A 43 8.44 -17.18 42.26
C THR A 43 8.27 -15.64 42.38
N PRO A 44 7.04 -15.14 42.68
CA PRO A 44 6.57 -13.77 42.41
C PRO A 44 6.38 -12.91 43.67
N LEU A 45 6.26 -11.58 43.53
CA LEU A 45 5.58 -10.73 44.53
C LEU A 45 4.86 -9.53 43.91
N SER A 46 3.61 -9.39 44.34
CA SER A 46 2.64 -8.32 44.16
C SER A 46 3.12 -6.95 44.64
N THR A 47 2.63 -5.85 44.04
CA THR A 47 1.78 -4.87 44.76
C THR A 47 1.13 -3.84 43.83
N CYS A 48 -0.12 -3.55 44.14
CA CYS A 48 -1.06 -2.66 43.47
C CYS A 48 -1.07 -1.33 44.23
N VAL A 49 -1.01 -0.18 43.54
CA VAL A 49 -1.29 1.13 44.15
C VAL A 49 -2.27 1.90 43.26
N ARG A 50 -3.46 2.16 43.80
CA ARG A 50 -4.51 3.03 43.23
C ARG A 50 -4.25 4.48 43.63
N VAL A 51 -4.47 5.42 42.71
CA VAL A 51 -4.48 6.87 42.96
C VAL A 51 -5.92 7.39 42.77
N PRO A 52 -6.44 8.27 43.64
CA PRO A 52 -7.85 8.65 43.64
C PRO A 52 -8.21 9.79 42.67
N ILE A 53 -9.48 9.79 42.30
CA ILE A 53 -10.22 10.72 41.43
C ILE A 53 -10.69 11.93 42.24
N MET A 54 -10.62 13.14 41.66
CA MET A 54 -11.35 14.32 42.14
C MET A 54 -12.00 15.07 40.97
N ARG A 55 -13.31 15.31 41.09
CA ARG A 55 -14.16 16.19 40.26
C ARG A 55 -14.74 17.31 41.14
N PRO A 56 -15.00 18.50 40.60
CA PRO A 56 -16.22 19.25 40.93
C PRO A 56 -16.94 19.69 39.64
N ALA A 57 -18.23 19.38 39.43
CA ALA A 57 -19.46 19.97 40.00
C ALA A 57 -19.92 21.29 39.31
N LEU A 58 -20.98 21.10 38.52
CA LEU A 58 -21.99 21.98 37.92
C LEU A 58 -22.19 23.40 38.49
N THR A 59 -22.47 24.38 37.62
CA THR A 59 -23.61 25.30 37.80
C THR A 59 -24.12 25.85 36.45
N ILE A 60 -25.42 25.70 36.20
CA ILE A 60 -26.20 26.22 35.06
C ILE A 60 -27.06 27.38 35.59
N PHE A 61 -27.16 28.50 34.87
CA PHE A 61 -28.28 29.43 35.02
C PHE A 61 -28.65 30.05 33.67
N LEU A 62 -29.88 29.79 33.24
CA LEU A 62 -30.61 30.47 32.17
C LEU A 62 -31.25 31.76 32.72
N LEU A 63 -31.47 32.77 31.88
CA LEU A 63 -32.77 33.46 31.75
C LEU A 63 -32.76 34.49 30.59
N PHE A 64 -33.78 34.39 29.75
CA PHE A 64 -34.19 35.31 28.69
C PHE A 64 -35.13 36.41 29.24
N ALA A 65 -35.00 37.64 28.74
CA ALA A 65 -36.05 38.66 28.49
C ALA A 65 -35.31 39.96 28.07
N GLY A 66 -35.62 40.74 27.03
CA GLY A 66 -36.82 40.87 26.22
C GLY A 66 -37.58 42.15 26.57
N VAL A 67 -37.14 43.34 26.12
CA VAL A 67 -38.01 44.53 25.95
C VAL A 67 -37.45 45.44 24.83
N ALA A 68 -38.31 45.74 23.86
CA ALA A 68 -38.15 46.76 22.84
C ALA A 68 -38.62 48.13 23.35
N CYS A 69 -38.00 49.24 22.91
CA CYS A 69 -38.66 50.54 22.64
C CYS A 69 -37.70 51.59 22.05
N LEU A 70 -37.95 51.95 20.79
CA LEU A 70 -38.05 53.30 20.20
C LEU A 70 -36.91 54.34 20.29
N TRP A 71 -36.19 54.46 19.16
CA TRP A 71 -36.04 55.65 18.28
C TRP A 71 -35.71 57.05 18.87
N ARG A 72 -34.49 57.53 18.57
CA ARG A 72 -34.09 58.86 18.03
C ARG A 72 -32.55 58.86 18.00
N GLY A 73 -31.89 58.77 16.85
CA GLY A 73 -31.84 59.81 15.83
C GLY A 73 -30.54 60.59 15.98
N LEU A 74 -29.43 60.05 15.45
CA LEU A 74 -28.18 60.76 15.15
C LEU A 74 -27.48 59.99 14.01
N SER A 75 -27.65 60.50 12.79
CA SER A 75 -26.96 59.99 11.60
C SER A 75 -25.50 60.45 11.64
N VAL A 76 -24.58 59.52 11.91
CA VAL A 76 -23.16 59.70 11.60
C VAL A 76 -22.91 59.01 10.27
N THR A 77 -22.63 59.79 9.23
CA THR A 77 -22.19 59.30 7.92
C THR A 77 -20.85 58.58 8.07
N ALA A 78 -20.85 57.26 7.91
CA ALA A 78 -19.63 56.47 7.73
C ALA A 78 -19.10 56.66 6.28
N PRO A 79 -17.78 56.74 6.06
CA PRO A 79 -17.23 56.87 4.73
C PRO A 79 -17.45 55.58 3.94
N ALA A 80 -17.70 55.72 2.64
CA ALA A 80 -17.90 54.61 1.73
C ALA A 80 -16.65 53.71 1.68
N HIS A 81 -16.80 52.45 2.07
CA HIS A 81 -15.81 51.42 1.76
C HIS A 81 -16.03 50.97 0.31
N GLU A 82 -15.08 51.28 -0.56
CA GLU A 82 -14.98 50.64 -1.87
C GLU A 82 -14.84 49.12 -1.68
N PRO A 83 -15.56 48.29 -2.43
CA PRO A 83 -15.37 46.86 -2.37
C PRO A 83 -14.02 46.54 -3.02
N VAL A 84 -13.06 46.12 -2.19
CA VAL A 84 -11.83 45.47 -2.66
C VAL A 84 -12.25 44.20 -3.38
N GLN A 85 -12.28 44.24 -4.71
CA GLN A 85 -12.39 43.04 -5.52
C GLN A 85 -11.16 42.18 -5.23
N ALA A 86 -11.35 41.15 -4.42
CA ALA A 86 -10.39 40.08 -4.26
C ALA A 86 -10.22 39.43 -5.64
N ARG A 87 -9.15 39.82 -6.35
CA ARG A 87 -8.74 39.20 -7.60
C ARG A 87 -8.31 37.78 -7.24
N ALA A 88 -9.25 36.85 -7.33
CA ALA A 88 -8.97 35.43 -7.25
C ALA A 88 -7.95 35.13 -8.34
N THR A 89 -6.69 35.01 -7.94
CA THR A 89 -5.64 34.55 -8.83
C THR A 89 -5.96 33.09 -9.06
N GLN A 90 -6.62 32.78 -10.17
CA GLN A 90 -6.74 31.40 -10.63
C GLN A 90 -5.33 30.91 -10.87
N VAL A 91 -4.77 30.23 -9.87
CA VAL A 91 -3.61 29.37 -10.07
C VAL A 91 -4.13 28.27 -10.97
N SER A 92 -3.87 28.39 -12.28
CA SER A 92 -4.05 27.26 -13.17
C SER A 92 -3.04 26.20 -12.73
N PHE A 93 -3.53 25.16 -12.07
CA PHE A 93 -2.78 23.92 -11.93
C PHE A 93 -2.66 23.36 -13.35
N SER A 94 -1.57 23.71 -14.04
CA SER A 94 -1.18 22.97 -15.22
C SER A 94 -0.94 21.53 -14.77
N VAL A 95 -1.61 20.58 -15.42
CA VAL A 95 -1.33 19.16 -15.24
C VAL A 95 0.18 19.02 -15.44
N PRO A 96 0.92 18.43 -14.48
CA PRO A 96 2.36 18.35 -14.59
C PRO A 96 2.76 17.67 -15.89
N GLU A 97 3.86 18.10 -16.49
CA GLU A 97 4.40 17.44 -17.67
C GLU A 97 4.73 16.00 -17.28
N VAL A 98 3.96 15.06 -17.82
CA VAL A 98 4.09 13.64 -17.55
C VAL A 98 5.06 13.05 -18.55
N ARG A 99 6.18 12.51 -18.07
CA ARG A 99 7.19 11.84 -18.91
C ARG A 99 7.17 10.35 -18.74
N GLU A 100 7.31 9.69 -19.86
CA GLU A 100 7.26 8.25 -19.98
C GLU A 100 8.63 7.61 -19.65
N GLN A 101 8.67 6.67 -18.71
CA GLN A 101 9.89 5.95 -18.33
C GLN A 101 9.69 4.42 -18.28
N ARG A 102 10.62 3.67 -18.90
CA ARG A 102 10.66 2.20 -18.88
C ARG A 102 10.68 1.65 -17.46
N ILE A 103 9.74 0.76 -17.10
CA ILE A 103 9.58 0.27 -15.72
C ILE A 103 10.86 -0.36 -15.14
N GLU A 104 11.64 -1.07 -15.95
CA GLU A 104 12.90 -1.70 -15.53
C GLU A 104 14.01 -0.68 -15.19
N THR A 105 13.82 0.57 -15.60
CA THR A 105 14.75 1.68 -15.30
C THR A 105 14.30 2.50 -14.11
N ILE A 106 13.08 2.27 -13.59
CA ILE A 106 12.60 2.95 -12.40
C ILE A 106 13.42 2.51 -11.20
N ARG A 107 13.72 3.47 -10.32
CA ARG A 107 14.49 3.26 -9.10
C ARG A 107 13.73 3.79 -7.90
N VAL A 108 13.97 3.18 -6.75
CA VAL A 108 13.43 3.69 -5.49
C VAL A 108 13.89 5.14 -5.23
N GLY A 109 13.00 5.94 -4.64
CA GLY A 109 13.21 7.37 -4.41
C GLY A 109 12.77 8.26 -5.57
N GLN A 110 12.55 7.71 -6.77
CA GLN A 110 11.86 8.44 -7.84
C GLN A 110 10.38 8.66 -7.49
N ARG A 111 9.74 9.67 -8.11
CA ARG A 111 8.30 9.91 -7.99
C ARG A 111 7.59 9.49 -9.27
N VAL A 112 6.48 8.78 -9.11
CA VAL A 112 5.56 8.46 -10.21
C VAL A 112 4.27 9.26 -10.06
N TRP A 113 3.82 9.84 -11.15
CA TRP A 113 2.53 10.50 -11.25
C TRP A 113 1.43 9.45 -11.32
N ILE A 114 0.47 9.55 -10.41
CA ILE A 114 -0.63 8.58 -10.29
C ILE A 114 -1.96 9.15 -10.83
N GLY A 115 -2.06 10.47 -10.97
CA GLY A 115 -3.33 11.16 -11.26
C GLY A 115 -4.31 10.99 -10.11
N GLU A 116 -5.60 10.79 -10.45
CA GLU A 116 -6.63 10.46 -9.48
C GLU A 116 -6.62 8.95 -9.16
N ASN A 117 -6.60 8.61 -7.86
CA ASN A 117 -6.93 7.28 -7.37
C ASN A 117 -8.41 7.27 -6.96
N PRO A 118 -9.30 6.56 -7.69
CA PRO A 118 -10.72 6.46 -7.35
C PRO A 118 -11.00 5.60 -6.12
N SER A 119 -10.01 4.85 -5.62
CA SER A 119 -10.11 4.14 -4.34
C SER A 119 -9.89 5.11 -3.17
N ALA A 120 -10.62 4.88 -2.08
CA ALA A 120 -10.42 5.56 -0.80
C ALA A 120 -9.22 4.99 0.00
N GLU A 121 -8.56 3.95 -0.48
CA GLU A 121 -7.44 3.29 0.22
C GLU A 121 -6.25 4.23 0.40
N ARG A 122 -5.74 4.32 1.63
CA ARG A 122 -4.53 5.06 1.98
C ARG A 122 -3.73 4.27 3.01
N ASP A 123 -2.49 3.91 2.68
CA ASP A 123 -1.56 3.20 3.57
C ASP A 123 -0.58 4.18 4.21
N HIS A 124 -0.76 4.42 5.51
CA HIS A 124 0.05 5.34 6.28
C HIS A 124 1.24 4.69 6.99
N ARG A 125 1.48 3.38 6.82
CA ARG A 125 2.57 2.65 7.53
C ARG A 125 3.95 3.22 7.23
N LEU A 126 4.15 3.72 6.01
CA LEU A 126 5.37 4.37 5.55
C LEU A 126 5.28 5.90 5.59
N GLY A 127 4.25 6.44 6.25
CA GLY A 127 3.91 7.85 6.23
C GLY A 127 3.33 8.31 4.88
N VAL A 128 3.01 9.60 4.80
CA VAL A 128 2.45 10.24 3.59
C VAL A 128 3.51 10.63 2.55
N ASP A 129 4.76 10.79 2.99
CA ASP A 129 5.93 11.11 2.18
C ASP A 129 7.23 10.73 2.94
N ILE A 130 8.38 10.74 2.26
CA ILE A 130 9.72 10.59 2.85
C ILE A 130 10.33 11.98 3.05
N ALA A 131 10.00 12.60 4.18
CA ALA A 131 10.43 13.96 4.50
C ALA A 131 11.93 14.06 4.91
N ASP A 132 12.44 13.05 5.61
CA ASP A 132 13.85 12.98 6.02
C ASP A 132 14.50 11.70 5.51
N PRO A 133 15.12 11.72 4.31
CA PRO A 133 15.81 10.55 3.75
C PRO A 133 16.94 10.01 4.62
N SER A 134 17.51 10.80 5.54
CA SER A 134 18.58 10.33 6.44
C SER A 134 18.09 9.25 7.41
N GLN A 135 16.79 9.27 7.73
CA GLN A 135 16.13 8.26 8.57
C GLN A 135 15.74 7.01 7.79
N TRP A 136 16.07 6.90 6.50
CA TRP A 136 15.71 5.75 5.67
C TRP A 136 16.95 5.03 5.16
N ARG A 137 16.76 3.75 4.82
CA ARG A 137 17.79 2.92 4.18
C ARG A 137 17.23 2.25 2.95
N LYS A 138 18.08 2.09 1.94
CA LYS A 138 17.81 1.28 0.76
C LYS A 138 18.33 -0.12 1.01
N MET A 139 17.45 -1.10 0.96
CA MET A 139 17.78 -2.52 1.03
C MET A 139 17.76 -3.12 -0.37
N THR A 140 18.75 -3.95 -0.65
CA THR A 140 18.73 -4.85 -1.82
C THR A 140 18.57 -6.28 -1.32
N LEU A 141 17.56 -6.97 -1.84
CA LEU A 141 17.10 -8.25 -1.36
C LEU A 141 17.02 -9.27 -2.49
N ARG A 142 17.34 -10.52 -2.13
CA ARG A 142 17.06 -11.70 -2.94
C ARG A 142 15.95 -12.49 -2.26
N CYS A 143 14.76 -12.48 -2.85
CA CYS A 143 13.56 -13.03 -2.24
C CYS A 143 13.19 -14.39 -2.86
N PRO A 144 12.97 -15.44 -2.06
CA PRO A 144 12.44 -16.70 -2.56
C PRO A 144 10.98 -16.54 -3.02
N LYS A 145 10.61 -17.24 -4.09
CA LYS A 145 9.23 -17.36 -4.56
C LYS A 145 8.67 -18.76 -4.32
N ARG A 146 7.34 -18.86 -4.22
CA ARG A 146 6.58 -20.11 -4.03
C ARG A 146 6.84 -21.16 -5.10
N ASP A 147 7.11 -20.72 -6.33
CA ASP A 147 7.46 -21.58 -7.46
C ASP A 147 8.93 -22.06 -7.46
N GLY A 148 9.69 -21.74 -6.40
CA GLY A 148 11.11 -22.06 -6.26
C GLY A 148 12.05 -21.10 -7.00
N THR A 149 11.51 -20.15 -7.78
CA THR A 149 12.32 -19.11 -8.43
C THR A 149 12.65 -17.98 -7.45
N ILE A 150 13.37 -16.97 -7.93
CA ILE A 150 13.89 -15.86 -7.12
C ILE A 150 13.41 -14.53 -7.70
N ALA A 151 13.04 -13.61 -6.82
CA ALA A 151 12.86 -12.20 -7.15
C ALA A 151 14.02 -11.34 -6.62
N SER A 152 14.41 -10.34 -7.40
CA SER A 152 15.28 -9.26 -6.97
C SER A 152 14.41 -8.09 -6.53
N VAL A 153 14.64 -7.59 -5.31
CA VAL A 153 13.85 -6.50 -4.75
C VAL A 153 14.77 -5.40 -4.23
N GLN A 154 14.45 -4.15 -4.55
CA GLN A 154 15.02 -3.00 -3.85
C GLN A 154 13.90 -2.30 -3.09
N MET A 155 14.12 -1.91 -1.84
CA MET A 155 13.11 -1.21 -1.05
C MET A 155 13.70 -0.17 -0.10
N LEU A 156 12.94 0.89 0.13
CA LEU A 156 13.19 1.91 1.14
C LEU A 156 12.38 1.56 2.39
N ARG A 157 13.06 1.49 3.53
CA ARG A 157 12.43 1.34 4.84
C ARG A 157 13.05 2.31 5.86
N PRO A 158 12.27 2.78 6.86
CA PRO A 158 12.82 3.58 7.94
C PRO A 158 13.90 2.81 8.70
N SER A 159 14.94 3.52 9.16
CA SER A 159 16.04 2.94 9.94
C SER A 159 15.52 2.26 11.21
N ALA A 160 14.50 2.83 11.86
CA ALA A 160 13.84 2.23 13.02
C ALA A 160 13.25 0.84 12.68
N TRP A 161 12.63 0.69 11.51
CA TRP A 161 12.09 -0.59 11.05
C TRP A 161 13.19 -1.65 10.86
N LEU A 162 14.36 -1.25 10.35
CA LEU A 162 15.52 -2.14 10.19
C LEU A 162 16.06 -2.57 11.56
N THR A 163 16.21 -1.62 12.49
CA THR A 163 16.70 -1.89 13.86
C THR A 163 15.77 -2.82 14.62
N GLU A 164 14.46 -2.57 14.58
CA GLU A 164 13.43 -3.42 15.22
C GLU A 164 13.47 -4.88 14.75
N ARG A 165 13.94 -5.12 13.53
CA ARG A 165 13.97 -6.44 12.88
C ARG A 165 15.37 -7.04 12.78
N ASP A 166 16.36 -6.39 13.38
CA ASP A 166 17.77 -6.75 13.29
C ASP A 166 18.21 -7.08 11.85
N VAL A 167 17.87 -6.19 10.92
CA VAL A 167 18.18 -6.38 9.50
C VAL A 167 19.66 -6.08 9.29
N GLN A 168 20.43 -7.12 8.99
CA GLN A 168 21.87 -7.04 8.75
C GLN A 168 22.21 -7.52 7.34
N VAL A 169 23.22 -6.95 6.71
CA VAL A 169 23.79 -7.45 5.45
C VAL A 169 24.30 -8.88 5.65
N GLY A 170 23.98 -9.78 4.73
CA GLY A 170 24.24 -11.22 4.86
C GLY A 170 23.23 -11.98 5.72
N GLY A 171 22.38 -11.26 6.46
CA GLY A 171 21.29 -11.82 7.23
C GLY A 171 20.06 -12.18 6.37
N ARG A 172 18.98 -12.55 7.05
CA ARG A 172 17.69 -12.83 6.43
C ARG A 172 16.61 -11.98 7.06
N VAL A 173 15.67 -11.55 6.23
CA VAL A 173 14.48 -10.81 6.66
C VAL A 173 13.26 -11.43 6.00
N ASP A 174 12.21 -11.60 6.77
CA ASP A 174 10.96 -12.14 6.27
C ASP A 174 10.23 -11.09 5.47
N ILE A 175 10.01 -11.42 4.19
CA ILE A 175 9.38 -10.57 3.20
C ILE A 175 8.35 -11.43 2.51
N GLU A 176 7.10 -11.08 2.71
CA GLU A 176 5.99 -11.66 1.99
C GLU A 176 5.54 -10.64 0.97
N VAL A 177 5.49 -11.04 -0.29
CA VAL A 177 4.77 -10.32 -1.34
C VAL A 177 4.02 -11.40 -2.12
N PRO A 178 2.93 -11.94 -1.53
CA PRO A 178 2.32 -13.17 -2.02
C PRO A 178 1.81 -13.05 -3.45
N GLU A 179 1.47 -11.82 -3.79
CA GLU A 179 1.15 -11.42 -5.13
C GLU A 179 2.32 -11.80 -6.08
N CYS A 180 3.56 -11.36 -5.80
CA CYS A 180 4.76 -11.66 -6.62
C CYS A 180 5.17 -13.14 -6.49
N GLY A 181 4.39 -13.93 -5.77
CA GLY A 181 4.75 -15.25 -5.28
C GLY A 181 5.90 -15.22 -4.28
N ILE A 182 6.35 -14.04 -3.82
CA ILE A 182 7.45 -13.93 -2.86
C ILE A 182 6.93 -14.34 -1.50
N GLU A 183 7.58 -15.32 -0.88
CA GLU A 183 7.19 -15.80 0.44
C GLU A 183 8.42 -16.28 1.21
N GLY A 184 8.54 -15.79 2.44
CA GLY A 184 9.52 -16.24 3.40
C GLY A 184 10.80 -15.41 3.46
N LEU A 185 11.88 -16.06 3.87
CA LEU A 185 13.12 -15.40 4.27
C LEU A 185 13.94 -14.92 3.08
N ALA A 186 13.83 -13.64 2.77
CA ALA A 186 14.68 -12.95 1.81
C ALA A 186 16.10 -12.76 2.35
N SER A 187 17.10 -12.96 1.49
CA SER A 187 18.50 -12.68 1.83
C SER A 187 18.79 -11.19 1.67
N VAL A 188 19.41 -10.58 2.68
CA VAL A 188 19.79 -9.17 2.66
C VAL A 188 21.16 -9.04 1.99
N LEU A 189 21.18 -8.52 0.77
CA LEU A 189 22.41 -8.39 -0.02
C LEU A 189 23.15 -7.08 0.26
N ALA A 190 22.41 -5.99 0.48
CA ALA A 190 22.99 -4.69 0.79
C ALA A 190 22.01 -3.85 1.61
N ILE A 191 22.58 -3.00 2.47
CA ILE A 191 21.90 -1.91 3.16
C ILE A 191 22.73 -0.66 2.89
N GLU A 192 22.14 0.29 2.17
CA GLU A 192 22.79 1.50 1.70
C GLU A 192 22.06 2.74 2.22
N PRO A 193 22.70 3.93 2.22
CA PRO A 193 21.99 5.18 2.43
C PRO A 193 20.76 5.28 1.52
N CYS A 194 19.69 5.91 2.02
CA CYS A 194 18.57 6.27 1.16
C CYS A 194 19.07 7.13 0.01
N PRO A 195 18.70 6.84 -1.26
CA PRO A 195 18.99 7.74 -2.35
C PRO A 195 18.28 9.09 -2.15
N GLN A 196 18.69 10.09 -2.91
CA GLN A 196 17.95 11.35 -2.98
C GLN A 196 16.52 11.06 -3.43
N ILE A 197 15.56 11.56 -2.65
CA ILE A 197 14.14 11.50 -3.02
C ILE A 197 13.89 12.61 -4.04
N ALA A 198 13.30 12.24 -5.18
CA ALA A 198 12.97 13.18 -6.23
C ALA A 198 11.97 14.22 -5.71
N GLU A 199 12.14 15.48 -6.12
CA GLU A 199 11.16 16.53 -5.89
C GLU A 199 10.04 16.47 -6.95
N GLY A 200 8.92 17.12 -6.66
CA GLY A 200 7.81 17.26 -7.61
C GLY A 200 6.58 16.42 -7.27
N PRO A 201 5.58 16.42 -8.17
CA PRO A 201 4.29 15.81 -7.93
C PRO A 201 4.35 14.28 -8.01
N GLY A 202 3.30 13.64 -7.51
CA GLY A 202 3.20 12.18 -7.48
C GLY A 202 3.72 11.57 -6.19
N ARG A 203 3.83 10.24 -6.19
CA ARG A 203 4.17 9.43 -5.01
C ARG A 203 5.53 8.77 -5.18
N VAL A 204 6.24 8.64 -4.07
CA VAL A 204 7.57 8.04 -4.06
C VAL A 204 7.47 6.55 -4.33
N VAL A 205 8.32 6.04 -5.21
CA VAL A 205 8.56 4.62 -5.40
C VAL A 205 9.39 4.12 -4.21
N THR A 206 8.76 3.35 -3.33
CA THR A 206 9.39 2.82 -2.11
C THR A 206 9.93 1.42 -2.30
N ALA A 207 9.50 0.68 -3.33
CA ALA A 207 10.14 -0.57 -3.72
C ALA A 207 10.07 -0.82 -5.23
N THR A 208 11.00 -1.63 -5.72
CA THR A 208 10.98 -2.20 -7.07
C THR A 208 11.16 -3.70 -6.98
N PHE A 209 10.43 -4.44 -7.81
CA PHE A 209 10.45 -5.89 -7.89
C PHE A 209 10.81 -6.30 -9.31
N HIS A 210 11.64 -7.33 -9.45
CA HIS A 210 12.01 -7.92 -10.72
C HIS A 210 12.12 -9.43 -10.59
N HIS A 211 11.40 -10.17 -11.43
CA HIS A 211 11.50 -11.63 -11.50
C HIS A 211 11.07 -12.14 -12.88
N GLN A 212 11.19 -13.45 -13.11
CA GLN A 212 10.59 -14.09 -14.27
C GLN A 212 9.17 -14.57 -13.94
N SER A 213 8.26 -14.40 -14.89
CA SER A 213 6.91 -14.97 -14.82
C SER A 213 6.65 -15.85 -16.03
N ALA A 214 6.12 -17.05 -15.79
CA ALA A 214 5.78 -18.01 -16.84
C ALA A 214 4.38 -17.80 -17.44
N ARG A 215 3.54 -16.98 -16.81
CA ARG A 215 2.16 -16.74 -17.26
C ARG A 215 1.91 -15.23 -17.35
N THR A 216 2.09 -14.71 -18.55
CA THR A 216 1.84 -13.32 -18.90
C THR A 216 0.79 -13.23 -20.01
N PHE A 217 0.23 -12.05 -20.18
CA PHE A 217 -0.81 -11.74 -21.14
C PHE A 217 -0.48 -10.42 -21.84
N ASP A 218 -0.91 -10.29 -23.08
CA ASP A 218 -1.01 -9.02 -23.78
C ASP A 218 -2.41 -8.45 -23.57
N LEU A 219 -2.48 -7.36 -22.79
CA LEU A 219 -3.69 -6.57 -22.57
C LEU A 219 -3.71 -5.42 -23.57
N SER A 220 -4.60 -5.50 -24.56
CA SER A 220 -4.83 -4.43 -25.52
C SER A 220 -5.93 -3.49 -25.02
N ILE A 221 -5.64 -2.19 -25.02
CA ILE A 221 -6.60 -1.13 -24.70
C ILE A 221 -6.96 -0.40 -26.00
N GLU A 222 -8.23 -0.10 -26.23
CA GLU A 222 -8.66 0.65 -27.40
C GLU A 222 -7.94 2.01 -27.47
N GLY A 223 -7.40 2.33 -28.65
CA GLY A 223 -6.66 3.57 -28.90
C GLY A 223 -5.17 3.54 -28.52
N ALA A 224 -4.69 2.50 -27.84
CA ALA A 224 -3.25 2.27 -27.65
C ALA A 224 -2.64 1.53 -28.85
N SER A 225 -1.41 1.88 -29.23
CA SER A 225 -0.74 1.25 -30.37
C SER A 225 -0.12 -0.10 -30.01
N GLU A 226 0.35 -0.25 -28.78
CA GLU A 226 1.03 -1.44 -28.27
C GLU A 226 0.27 -2.05 -27.07
N PRO A 227 0.16 -3.39 -26.98
CA PRO A 227 -0.40 -4.04 -25.82
C PRO A 227 0.50 -3.90 -24.59
N ILE A 228 -0.12 -3.92 -23.42
CA ILE A 228 0.57 -3.96 -22.14
C ILE A 228 0.81 -5.43 -21.81
N GLY A 229 2.07 -5.84 -21.74
CA GLY A 229 2.42 -7.11 -21.11
C GLY A 229 1.98 -7.03 -19.65
N VAL A 230 1.29 -8.04 -19.13
CA VAL A 230 0.79 -8.07 -17.75
C VAL A 230 0.60 -9.49 -17.24
N THR A 231 0.76 -9.71 -15.94
CA THR A 231 0.43 -11.01 -15.32
C THR A 231 -1.07 -11.07 -15.00
N GLY A 232 -1.68 -12.25 -15.07
CA GLY A 232 -3.14 -12.37 -14.99
C GLY A 232 -3.74 -11.85 -13.69
N ASN A 233 -3.00 -11.96 -12.60
CA ASN A 233 -3.38 -11.50 -11.27
C ASN A 233 -3.03 -10.02 -11.00
N HIS A 234 -2.62 -9.24 -12.01
CA HIS A 234 -2.41 -7.81 -11.82
C HIS A 234 -3.76 -7.05 -11.74
N PRO A 235 -3.96 -6.09 -10.83
CA PRO A 235 -5.20 -5.37 -10.64
C PRO A 235 -5.23 -4.13 -11.52
N VAL A 236 -6.30 -4.00 -12.28
CA VAL A 236 -6.64 -2.84 -13.10
C VAL A 236 -7.96 -2.27 -12.60
N TRP A 237 -8.07 -0.95 -12.58
CA TRP A 237 -9.33 -0.31 -12.24
C TRP A 237 -10.40 -0.59 -13.31
N CYS A 238 -11.52 -1.16 -12.90
CA CYS A 238 -12.69 -1.45 -13.73
C CYS A 238 -13.87 -0.59 -13.26
N GLU A 239 -14.46 0.19 -14.16
CA GLU A 239 -15.59 1.08 -13.83
C GLU A 239 -16.89 0.31 -13.56
N GLU A 240 -17.10 -0.83 -14.22
CA GLU A 240 -18.30 -1.66 -14.02
C GLU A 240 -18.40 -2.13 -12.57
N THR A 241 -17.27 -2.54 -12.00
CA THR A 241 -17.19 -3.03 -10.62
C THR A 241 -16.86 -1.92 -9.62
N ARG A 242 -16.36 -0.77 -10.09
CA ARG A 242 -15.76 0.30 -9.28
C ARG A 242 -14.70 -0.27 -8.33
N ASP A 243 -13.85 -1.12 -8.89
CA ASP A 243 -12.83 -1.84 -8.15
C ASP A 243 -11.59 -2.11 -8.99
N PHE A 244 -10.50 -2.40 -8.28
CA PHE A 244 -9.32 -3.02 -8.85
C PHE A 244 -9.55 -4.52 -8.97
N VAL A 245 -9.65 -4.99 -10.21
CA VAL A 245 -9.92 -6.41 -10.54
C VAL A 245 -8.72 -7.01 -11.27
N ARG A 246 -8.54 -8.32 -11.12
CA ARG A 246 -7.50 -9.05 -11.83
C ARG A 246 -7.68 -8.88 -13.35
N VAL A 247 -6.57 -8.67 -14.05
CA VAL A 247 -6.59 -8.53 -15.51
C VAL A 247 -7.23 -9.74 -16.18
N ASP A 248 -6.97 -10.96 -15.71
CA ASP A 248 -7.55 -12.18 -16.28
C ASP A 248 -9.06 -12.36 -16.06
N THR A 249 -9.69 -11.44 -15.31
CA THR A 249 -11.14 -11.37 -15.14
C THR A 249 -11.80 -10.30 -16.01
N LEU A 250 -11.02 -9.42 -16.63
CA LEU A 250 -11.51 -8.39 -17.54
C LEU A 250 -12.06 -9.03 -18.82
N ARG A 251 -13.12 -8.43 -19.36
CA ARG A 251 -13.73 -8.82 -20.62
C ARG A 251 -13.52 -7.73 -21.67
N PRO A 252 -13.42 -8.10 -22.96
CA PRO A 252 -13.50 -7.12 -24.03
C PRO A 252 -14.75 -6.23 -23.87
N GLY A 253 -14.55 -4.92 -23.93
CA GLY A 253 -15.58 -3.91 -23.75
C GLY A 253 -15.68 -3.30 -22.35
N ASP A 254 -15.07 -3.91 -21.31
CA ASP A 254 -15.01 -3.35 -19.95
C ASP A 254 -14.26 -2.01 -19.94
N HIS A 255 -14.71 -1.07 -19.11
CA HIS A 255 -14.14 0.26 -19.02
C HIS A 255 -13.04 0.34 -17.97
N VAL A 256 -11.89 0.86 -18.39
CA VAL A 256 -10.70 1.07 -17.56
C VAL A 256 -10.29 2.53 -17.57
N ARG A 257 -9.57 2.96 -16.52
CA ARG A 257 -9.05 4.34 -16.41
C ARG A 257 -7.66 4.47 -17.03
N THR A 258 -7.50 5.46 -17.90
CA THR A 258 -6.27 5.85 -18.57
C THR A 258 -5.89 7.29 -18.19
N THR A 259 -4.77 7.82 -18.67
CA THR A 259 -4.45 9.26 -18.52
C THR A 259 -5.33 10.14 -19.41
N GLY A 260 -5.83 9.60 -20.53
CA GLY A 260 -6.75 10.26 -21.45
C GLY A 260 -8.23 10.19 -21.06
N GLY A 261 -8.58 9.52 -19.96
CA GLY A 261 -9.96 9.34 -19.50
C GLY A 261 -10.36 7.87 -19.40
N LEU A 262 -11.60 7.54 -19.76
CA LEU A 262 -12.05 6.15 -19.85
C LEU A 262 -11.68 5.55 -21.21
N ALA A 263 -11.18 4.33 -21.20
CA ALA A 263 -10.96 3.52 -22.39
C ALA A 263 -11.56 2.13 -22.19
N ARG A 264 -11.66 1.34 -23.26
CA ARG A 264 -12.16 -0.03 -23.19
C ARG A 264 -11.04 -1.05 -23.36
N VAL A 265 -11.21 -2.19 -22.70
CA VAL A 265 -10.40 -3.38 -22.98
C VAL A 265 -10.76 -3.87 -24.38
N ALA A 266 -9.77 -3.92 -25.28
CA ALA A 266 -9.95 -4.45 -26.63
C ALA A 266 -9.82 -5.97 -26.63
N SER A 267 -8.76 -6.50 -26.00
CA SER A 267 -8.55 -7.94 -25.88
C SER A 267 -7.56 -8.27 -24.77
N LEU A 268 -7.59 -9.53 -24.33
CA LEU A 268 -6.58 -10.14 -23.49
C LEU A 268 -6.17 -11.46 -24.13
N SER A 269 -4.88 -11.62 -24.42
CA SER A 269 -4.35 -12.83 -25.06
C SER A 269 -3.14 -13.37 -24.30
N PRO A 270 -2.95 -14.70 -24.22
CA PRO A 270 -1.75 -15.26 -23.62
C PRO A 270 -0.50 -14.76 -24.34
N ARG A 271 0.50 -14.36 -23.57
CA ARG A 271 1.80 -13.91 -24.05
C ARG A 271 2.82 -15.03 -23.86
N GLY A 272 3.83 -15.07 -24.74
CA GLY A 272 4.68 -16.24 -25.05
C GLY A 272 5.48 -16.87 -23.89
N PRO A 273 6.78 -17.22 -24.10
CA PRO A 273 7.55 -17.90 -23.06
C PRO A 273 7.73 -17.01 -21.82
N PRO A 274 8.15 -17.58 -20.68
CA PRO A 274 8.43 -16.80 -19.48
C PRO A 274 9.32 -15.60 -19.77
N GLU A 275 8.94 -14.42 -19.26
CA GLU A 275 9.69 -13.18 -19.46
C GLU A 275 9.96 -12.46 -18.13
N SER A 276 10.89 -11.52 -18.16
CA SER A 276 11.13 -10.62 -17.03
C SER A 276 9.94 -9.69 -16.84
N VAL A 277 9.38 -9.72 -15.64
CA VAL A 277 8.28 -8.86 -15.18
C VAL A 277 8.77 -7.97 -14.06
N TYR A 278 8.15 -6.79 -13.95
CA TYR A 278 8.56 -5.75 -13.01
C TYR A 278 7.36 -5.25 -12.22
N ASN A 279 7.60 -4.78 -11.01
CA ASN A 279 6.58 -4.11 -10.24
C ASN A 279 7.20 -3.00 -9.38
N LEU A 280 6.38 -2.07 -8.95
CA LEU A 280 6.72 -1.01 -8.01
C LEU A 280 5.97 -1.23 -6.69
N GLU A 281 6.40 -0.55 -5.65
CA GLU A 281 5.58 -0.20 -4.48
C GLU A 281 5.55 1.33 -4.48
N VAL A 282 4.34 1.89 -4.46
CA VAL A 282 4.14 3.34 -4.55
C VAL A 282 3.53 3.83 -3.25
N GLN A 283 4.22 4.76 -2.59
CA GLN A 283 3.85 5.23 -1.26
C GLN A 283 2.41 5.72 -1.19
N LEU A 284 1.77 5.44 -0.06
CA LEU A 284 0.44 5.88 0.36
C LEU A 284 -0.73 5.29 -0.44
N GLU A 285 -0.72 5.40 -1.76
CA GLU A 285 -1.92 5.14 -2.57
C GLU A 285 -1.89 3.82 -3.32
N HIS A 286 -0.73 3.15 -3.36
CA HIS A 286 -0.59 1.83 -3.98
C HIS A 286 -1.15 1.75 -5.40
N VAL A 287 -1.03 2.84 -6.16
CA VAL A 287 -1.42 2.88 -7.58
C VAL A 287 -0.35 3.51 -8.43
N TYR A 288 -0.33 3.15 -9.71
CA TYR A 288 0.49 3.81 -10.72
C TYR A 288 -0.12 3.65 -12.11
N ARG A 289 0.52 4.31 -13.09
CA ARG A 289 0.05 4.39 -14.48
C ARG A 289 1.03 3.65 -15.38
N VAL A 290 0.52 2.76 -16.24
CA VAL A 290 1.35 1.88 -17.07
C VAL A 290 0.92 1.87 -18.53
N GLY A 291 1.89 1.69 -19.43
CA GLY A 291 1.64 1.63 -20.88
C GLY A 291 1.35 2.99 -21.51
N GLU A 292 1.24 3.02 -22.83
CA GLU A 292 1.05 4.25 -23.62
C GLU A 292 -0.24 4.99 -23.25
N SER A 293 -1.30 4.24 -22.94
CA SER A 293 -2.55 4.84 -22.46
C SER A 293 -2.44 5.35 -21.02
N GLY A 294 -1.41 5.00 -20.26
CA GLY A 294 -1.33 5.31 -18.83
C GLY A 294 -2.47 4.66 -18.04
N LEU A 295 -2.65 3.36 -18.26
CA LEU A 295 -3.63 2.51 -17.57
C LEU A 295 -3.41 2.55 -16.06
N LEU A 296 -4.47 2.80 -15.29
CA LEU A 296 -4.43 2.81 -13.83
C LEU A 296 -4.40 1.37 -13.28
N VAL A 297 -3.30 1.05 -12.61
CA VAL A 297 -3.09 -0.24 -11.97
C VAL A 297 -2.86 -0.07 -10.47
N HIS A 298 -3.16 -1.12 -9.71
CA HIS A 298 -2.90 -1.17 -8.28
C HIS A 298 -1.70 -2.05 -7.96
N ASN A 299 -1.00 -1.68 -6.91
CA ASN A 299 0.00 -2.48 -6.25
C ASN A 299 -0.66 -3.55 -5.36
N ALA A 300 -1.95 -3.91 -5.38
CA ALA A 300 -2.52 -5.05 -4.59
C ALA A 300 -3.82 -5.56 -5.24
N CYS A 301 -4.06 -6.88 -5.35
CA CYS A 301 -5.19 -7.41 -6.16
C CYS A 301 -6.50 -7.72 -5.46
N ALA A 302 -6.63 -7.55 -4.15
CA ALA A 302 -7.93 -7.77 -3.58
C ALA A 302 -8.26 -6.82 -2.44
N LYS A 303 -9.43 -6.21 -2.57
CA LYS A 303 -10.14 -5.70 -1.41
C LYS A 303 -10.35 -6.88 -0.45
N PRO A 304 -10.08 -6.68 0.84
CA PRO A 304 -10.34 -7.71 1.82
C PRO A 304 -11.83 -8.07 1.84
N GLN A 305 -12.12 -9.35 1.66
CA GLN A 305 -13.45 -9.93 1.79
C GLN A 305 -13.63 -10.42 3.22
N SER A 306 -14.72 -10.05 3.88
CA SER A 306 -15.02 -10.62 5.20
C SER A 306 -15.32 -12.12 5.05
N VAL A 307 -14.47 -12.96 5.64
CA VAL A 307 -14.62 -14.41 5.61
C VAL A 307 -14.73 -14.94 7.02
N ASN A 308 -15.63 -15.91 7.20
CA ASN A 308 -15.74 -16.63 8.45
C ASN A 308 -14.49 -17.50 8.67
N LEU A 309 -13.80 -17.28 9.78
CA LEU A 309 -12.53 -17.92 10.11
C LEU A 309 -12.63 -19.45 10.26
N SER A 310 -13.84 -20.01 10.44
CA SER A 310 -14.05 -21.46 10.47
C SER A 310 -14.01 -22.10 9.08
N ARG A 311 -14.15 -21.32 8.01
CA ARG A 311 -14.07 -21.78 6.61
C ARG A 311 -12.64 -21.84 6.10
N LEU A 312 -11.69 -21.26 6.85
CA LEU A 312 -10.30 -21.18 6.47
C LEU A 312 -9.57 -22.47 6.87
N ARG A 313 -8.94 -23.08 5.88
CA ARG A 313 -8.09 -24.25 6.02
C ARG A 313 -6.64 -23.81 6.21
N TYR A 314 -5.94 -24.48 7.12
CA TYR A 314 -4.52 -24.23 7.33
C TYR A 314 -3.68 -24.95 6.27
N PRO A 315 -2.60 -24.33 5.79
CA PRO A 315 -1.73 -24.96 4.80
C PRO A 315 -1.02 -26.17 5.43
N PRO A 316 -0.82 -27.28 4.71
CA PRO A 316 -0.17 -28.47 5.26
C PRO A 316 1.24 -28.21 5.79
N SER A 317 1.94 -27.25 5.19
CA SER A 317 3.28 -26.80 5.62
C SER A 317 3.26 -26.07 6.97
N ARG A 318 2.11 -25.51 7.38
CA ARG A 318 1.97 -24.72 8.61
C ARG A 318 0.55 -24.89 9.19
N PRO A 319 0.28 -26.03 9.87
CA PRO A 319 -1.06 -26.39 10.31
C PRO A 319 -1.58 -25.52 11.46
N LEU A 320 -0.70 -24.84 12.19
CA LEU A 320 -1.03 -23.93 13.30
C LEU A 320 -0.06 -22.75 13.34
N ALA A 321 -0.41 -21.71 14.09
CA ALA A 321 0.53 -20.65 14.42
C ALA A 321 1.62 -21.20 15.34
N ASP A 322 2.83 -20.69 15.12
CA ASP A 322 3.94 -20.90 16.03
C ASP A 322 3.56 -20.33 17.43
N PRO A 323 3.66 -21.13 18.51
CA PRO A 323 3.23 -20.73 19.85
C PRO A 323 3.97 -19.50 20.37
N ASP A 324 5.27 -19.38 20.12
CA ASP A 324 6.06 -18.22 20.54
C ASP A 324 5.64 -16.98 19.76
N LYS A 325 5.28 -17.17 18.48
CA LYS A 325 4.76 -16.07 17.66
C LYS A 325 3.41 -15.58 18.16
N LEU A 326 2.57 -16.48 18.63
CA LEU A 326 1.22 -16.21 19.13
C LEU A 326 1.25 -15.61 20.54
N ALA A 327 2.13 -16.07 21.42
CA ALA A 327 2.30 -15.54 22.78
C ALA A 327 2.77 -14.08 22.80
N LYS A 328 3.51 -13.65 21.78
CA LYS A 328 3.94 -12.25 21.59
C LYS A 328 2.84 -11.34 21.04
N GLN A 329 1.69 -11.89 20.65
CA GLN A 329 0.57 -11.08 20.17
C GLN A 329 -0.15 -10.43 21.35
N GLY A 330 -0.36 -9.11 21.26
CA GLY A 330 -1.24 -8.39 22.16
C GLY A 330 -2.71 -8.68 21.90
N LYS A 331 -3.59 -7.93 22.57
CA LYS A 331 -5.03 -7.96 22.29
C LYS A 331 -5.26 -7.68 20.80
N PHE A 332 -6.11 -8.47 20.17
CA PHE A 332 -6.45 -8.27 18.77
C PHE A 332 -7.20 -6.94 18.59
N ASP A 333 -6.69 -6.07 17.70
CA ASP A 333 -7.37 -4.86 17.22
C ASP A 333 -7.61 -4.97 15.72
N VAL A 334 -8.88 -4.87 15.32
CA VAL A 334 -9.28 -4.94 13.91
C VAL A 334 -8.82 -3.73 13.10
N ASN A 335 -8.58 -2.58 13.75
CA ASN A 335 -8.12 -1.36 13.07
C ASN A 335 -6.63 -1.41 12.73
N GLU A 336 -5.86 -2.18 13.49
CA GLU A 336 -4.43 -2.43 13.24
C GLU A 336 -4.22 -3.74 12.45
N TYR A 337 -5.29 -4.47 12.18
CA TYR A 337 -5.24 -5.74 11.50
C TYR A 337 -4.95 -5.57 10.01
N THR A 338 -3.94 -6.32 9.59
CA THR A 338 -3.51 -6.45 8.19
C THR A 338 -4.15 -7.73 7.64
N PRO A 339 -5.13 -7.63 6.70
CA PRO A 339 -5.74 -8.76 5.99
C PRO A 339 -4.79 -9.91 5.68
N ALA A 340 -5.16 -11.10 6.15
CA ALA A 340 -4.53 -12.37 5.79
C ALA A 340 -4.86 -12.73 4.34
N ILE A 341 -3.99 -13.52 3.70
CA ILE A 341 -4.16 -13.94 2.32
C ILE A 341 -4.62 -15.38 2.27
N VAL A 342 -5.61 -15.63 1.42
CA VAL A 342 -6.29 -16.89 1.28
C VAL A 342 -6.40 -17.24 -0.20
N GLU A 343 -6.15 -18.49 -0.54
CA GLU A 343 -6.39 -19.04 -1.87
C GLU A 343 -7.65 -19.90 -1.88
N ARG A 344 -8.54 -19.62 -2.82
CA ARG A 344 -9.65 -20.50 -3.18
C ARG A 344 -9.12 -21.60 -4.10
N LEU A 345 -9.10 -22.80 -3.57
CA LEU A 345 -8.72 -24.01 -4.29
C LEU A 345 -9.81 -24.37 -5.33
N PRO A 346 -9.49 -25.19 -6.36
CA PRO A 346 -10.47 -25.61 -7.38
C PRO A 346 -11.72 -26.32 -6.83
N ASN A 347 -11.62 -26.93 -5.64
CA ASN A 347 -12.74 -27.54 -4.92
C ASN A 347 -13.61 -26.52 -4.14
N GLY A 348 -13.28 -25.23 -4.22
CA GLY A 348 -13.98 -24.14 -3.54
C GLY A 348 -13.54 -23.89 -2.09
N GLU A 349 -12.63 -24.69 -1.54
CA GLU A 349 -12.08 -24.49 -0.19
C GLU A 349 -11.18 -23.26 -0.15
N LEU A 350 -11.12 -22.62 1.02
CA LEU A 350 -10.29 -21.45 1.27
C LEU A 350 -9.09 -21.85 2.11
N GLU A 351 -7.90 -21.88 1.53
CA GLU A 351 -6.65 -22.20 2.22
C GLU A 351 -5.89 -20.93 2.59
N ILE A 352 -5.44 -20.83 3.84
CA ILE A 352 -4.62 -19.71 4.31
C ILE A 352 -3.25 -19.82 3.64
N VAL A 353 -2.88 -18.80 2.88
CA VAL A 353 -1.55 -18.67 2.27
C VAL A 353 -0.65 -17.87 3.19
N ASP A 354 -1.17 -16.76 3.73
CA ASP A 354 -0.46 -15.92 4.68
C ASP A 354 -1.42 -15.51 5.81
N GLY A 355 -0.85 -15.30 7.00
CA GLY A 355 -1.56 -14.71 8.12
C GLY A 355 -2.06 -15.71 9.14
N VAL A 356 -1.55 -16.95 9.13
CA VAL A 356 -1.89 -18.01 10.11
C VAL A 356 -1.87 -17.49 11.56
N THR A 357 -0.80 -16.79 11.97
CA THR A 357 -0.69 -16.22 13.32
C THR A 357 -1.70 -15.11 13.59
N ARG A 358 -2.04 -14.28 12.59
CA ARG A 358 -3.04 -13.21 12.73
C ARG A 358 -4.45 -13.81 12.86
N ILE A 359 -4.76 -14.80 12.03
CA ILE A 359 -6.02 -15.55 12.06
C ILE A 359 -6.18 -16.26 13.40
N GLU A 360 -5.13 -16.90 13.92
CA GLU A 360 -5.20 -17.55 15.23
C GLU A 360 -5.33 -16.56 16.37
N ASN A 361 -4.61 -15.44 16.34
CA ASN A 361 -4.78 -14.38 17.35
C ASN A 361 -6.22 -13.86 17.33
N ALA A 362 -6.80 -13.63 16.15
CA ALA A 362 -8.19 -13.23 16.00
C ALA A 362 -9.16 -14.28 16.58
N LYS A 363 -8.96 -15.57 16.27
CA LYS A 363 -9.75 -16.68 16.81
C LYS A 363 -9.66 -16.75 18.34
N LEU A 364 -8.47 -16.64 18.92
CA LEU A 364 -8.26 -16.63 20.38
C LEU A 364 -8.96 -15.47 21.08
N ASN A 365 -9.08 -14.32 20.38
CA ASN A 365 -9.80 -13.15 20.87
C ASN A 365 -11.30 -13.17 20.50
N GLY A 366 -11.83 -14.31 20.02
CA GLY A 366 -13.26 -14.51 19.77
C GLY A 366 -13.79 -13.89 18.48
N VAL A 367 -12.92 -13.43 17.57
CA VAL A 367 -13.32 -12.91 16.26
C VAL A 367 -13.80 -14.06 15.38
N LYS A 368 -14.97 -13.91 14.75
CA LYS A 368 -15.58 -14.93 13.89
C LYS A 368 -15.35 -14.68 12.41
N ASP A 369 -15.45 -13.42 12.01
CA ASP A 369 -15.35 -12.98 10.63
C ASP A 369 -14.26 -11.93 10.55
N LEU A 370 -13.41 -12.06 9.54
CA LEU A 370 -12.26 -11.20 9.38
C LEU A 370 -12.05 -10.85 7.91
N PRO A 371 -11.69 -9.60 7.58
CA PRO A 371 -11.31 -9.26 6.21
C PRO A 371 -10.08 -10.07 5.79
N VAL A 372 -10.16 -10.80 4.68
CA VAL A 372 -9.05 -11.55 4.09
C VAL A 372 -9.00 -11.27 2.58
N ILE A 373 -7.81 -11.26 2.03
CA ILE A 373 -7.60 -11.11 0.59
C ILE A 373 -7.72 -12.51 -0.02
N VAL A 374 -8.75 -12.73 -0.85
CA VAL A 374 -9.01 -14.03 -1.48
C VAL A 374 -8.53 -14.02 -2.93
N TYR A 375 -7.65 -14.97 -3.29
CA TYR A 375 -7.22 -15.24 -4.65
C TYR A 375 -7.80 -16.57 -5.12
N ASP A 376 -8.19 -16.68 -6.39
CA ASP A 376 -8.52 -18.00 -6.97
C ASP A 376 -7.24 -18.67 -7.50
N ARG A 377 -7.07 -19.96 -7.19
CA ARG A 377 -5.90 -20.78 -7.54
C ARG A 377 -5.97 -21.36 -8.95
#